data_AF-A0A3R6M2M7-F1
#
_entry.id   AF-A0A3R6M2M7-F1
#
_cell.length_a   1.000
_cell.length_b   1.000
_cell.length_c   1.000
_cell.angle_alpha   90.00
_cell.angle_beta   90.00
_cell.angle_gamma   90.00
#
_symmetry.space_group_name_H-M   'P 1'
#
loop_
_entity.id
_entity.type
_entity.pdbx_description
1 polymer ?
#
loop_
_entity_poly.entity_id
_entity_poly.type
_entity_poly.pdbx_seq_one_letter_code
_entity_poly.pdbx_strand_id
1 'polypeptide(L)'
;MYEECEVVSYPIDCYEIARKLYYTLVPYSSLTDHQLRLAMEYSSDGFSVLRQMPDTGMYRWFIFYNDFNSNQRQRWTIFHEIGHIYLGHFENGDLSYEEKEAEANFFAKYSIAPPPLVNIAKCESPWDVAIIFDVSGEASMYLYSYYQKWMQYGLIEYEPFELQMIELFQAA
;
A
#
# COMPACT_ATOMS: atom_id res chain seq x y z
N MET A 1 2.84 3.31 -10.63
CA MET A 1 1.65 2.76 -9.96
C MET A 1 0.40 3.63 -10.12
N TYR A 2 0.32 4.88 -9.62
CA TYR A 2 -0.96 5.64 -9.68
C TYR A 2 -1.47 5.90 -11.09
N GLU A 3 -0.60 6.33 -12.02
CA GLU A 3 -0.97 6.53 -13.42
C GLU A 3 -1.41 5.20 -14.08
N GLU A 4 -0.60 4.15 -13.94
CA GLU A 4 -0.87 2.80 -14.46
C GLU A 4 -2.19 2.22 -13.94
N CYS A 5 -2.54 2.52 -12.69
CA CYS A 5 -3.78 2.09 -12.05
C CYS A 5 -4.89 3.16 -12.11
N GLU A 6 -4.69 4.26 -12.84
CA GLU A 6 -5.62 5.40 -12.98
C GLU A 6 -6.26 5.80 -11.63
N VAL A 7 -5.41 5.94 -10.61
CA VAL A 7 -5.84 6.31 -9.26
C VAL A 7 -5.96 7.82 -9.20
N VAL A 8 -7.16 8.31 -8.90
CA VAL A 8 -7.48 9.74 -9.00
C VAL A 8 -8.27 10.30 -7.81
N SER A 9 -8.50 9.51 -6.76
CA SER A 9 -9.31 9.93 -5.62
C SER A 9 -8.80 9.43 -4.27
N TYR A 10 -9.21 10.12 -3.22
CA TYR A 10 -9.00 9.71 -1.84
C TYR A 10 -10.29 9.08 -1.27
N PRO A 11 -10.16 8.11 -0.33
CA PRO A 11 -8.91 7.49 0.09
C PRO A 11 -8.40 6.50 -0.98
N ILE A 12 -7.09 6.31 -1.10
CA ILE A 12 -6.48 5.52 -2.19
C ILE A 12 -6.87 4.04 -2.06
N ASP A 13 -7.60 3.51 -3.06
CA ASP A 13 -8.17 2.17 -3.01
C ASP A 13 -7.14 1.09 -3.39
N CYS A 14 -6.59 0.42 -2.36
CA CYS A 14 -5.66 -0.70 -2.54
C CYS A 14 -6.29 -1.92 -3.21
N TYR A 15 -7.61 -2.13 -3.07
CA TYR A 15 -8.30 -3.27 -3.67
C TYR A 15 -8.39 -3.09 -5.18
N GLU A 16 -8.73 -1.87 -5.61
CA GLU A 16 -8.77 -1.52 -7.02
C GLU A 16 -7.37 -1.54 -7.66
N ILE A 17 -6.35 -1.06 -6.95
CA ILE A 17 -4.95 -1.16 -7.40
C ILE A 17 -4.54 -2.63 -7.58
N ALA A 18 -4.77 -3.48 -6.57
CA ALA A 18 -4.47 -4.91 -6.67
C ALA A 18 -5.18 -5.55 -7.87
N ARG A 19 -6.45 -5.20 -8.10
CA ARG A 19 -7.23 -5.68 -9.25
C ARG A 19 -6.63 -5.24 -10.58
N LYS A 20 -6.25 -3.97 -10.73
CA LYS A 20 -5.66 -3.42 -11.96
C LYS A 20 -4.26 -3.97 -12.24
N LEU A 21 -3.51 -4.32 -11.20
CA LEU A 21 -2.23 -5.03 -11.30
C LEU A 21 -2.37 -6.55 -11.47
N TYR A 22 -3.61 -7.06 -11.60
CA TYR A 22 -3.91 -8.49 -11.75
C TYR A 22 -3.47 -9.37 -10.56
N TYR A 23 -3.44 -8.81 -9.35
CA TYR A 23 -3.19 -9.53 -8.11
C TYR A 23 -4.51 -10.05 -7.53
N THR A 24 -4.50 -11.28 -7.03
CA THR A 24 -5.67 -11.87 -6.37
C THR A 24 -5.59 -11.60 -4.87
N LEU A 25 -6.54 -10.86 -4.32
CA LEU A 25 -6.67 -10.69 -2.88
C LEU A 25 -7.45 -11.86 -2.28
N VAL A 26 -6.93 -12.44 -1.18
CA VAL A 26 -7.54 -13.58 -0.48
C VAL A 26 -7.68 -13.24 1.01
N PRO A 27 -8.91 -12.95 1.50
CA PRO A 27 -9.11 -12.70 2.92
C PRO A 27 -8.91 -13.98 3.73
N TYR A 28 -8.35 -13.86 4.93
CA TYR A 28 -8.17 -14.97 5.86
C TYR A 28 -9.49 -15.67 6.21
N SER A 29 -10.60 -14.92 6.27
CA SER A 29 -11.95 -15.48 6.48
C SER A 29 -12.41 -16.44 5.38
N SER A 30 -11.81 -16.41 4.19
CA SER A 30 -12.11 -17.34 3.09
C SER A 30 -11.36 -18.68 3.18
N LEU A 31 -10.41 -18.79 4.10
CA LEU A 31 -9.60 -20.00 4.29
C LEU A 31 -10.34 -21.04 5.13
N THR A 32 -10.06 -22.31 4.89
CA THR A 32 -10.50 -23.37 5.81
C THR A 32 -9.82 -23.23 7.18
N ASP A 33 -10.40 -23.76 8.27
CA ASP A 33 -9.83 -23.66 9.62
C ASP A 33 -8.35 -24.09 9.70
N HIS A 34 -7.98 -25.15 8.98
CA HIS A 34 -6.60 -25.61 8.93
C HIS A 34 -5.69 -24.60 8.21
N GLN A 35 -6.13 -24.08 7.06
CA GLN A 35 -5.36 -23.08 6.30
C GLN A 35 -5.26 -21.76 7.07
N LEU A 36 -6.33 -21.33 7.75
CA LEU A 36 -6.32 -20.14 8.59
C LEU A 36 -5.30 -20.25 9.72
N ARG A 37 -5.23 -21.40 10.41
CA ARG A 37 -4.22 -21.63 11.45
C ARG A 37 -2.80 -21.50 10.90
N LEU A 38 -2.51 -22.12 9.76
CA LEU A 38 -1.19 -22.02 9.12
C LEU A 38 -0.89 -20.59 8.64
N ALA A 39 -1.87 -19.90 8.08
CA ALA A 39 -1.72 -18.52 7.63
C ALA A 39 -1.41 -17.59 8.80
N MET A 40 -2.14 -17.71 9.92
CA MET A 40 -1.90 -16.94 11.15
C MET A 40 -0.55 -17.25 11.79
N GLU A 41 -0.08 -18.51 11.73
CA GLU A 41 1.26 -18.89 12.20
C GLU A 41 2.37 -18.31 11.32
N TYR A 42 2.14 -18.26 10.00
CA TYR A 42 3.09 -17.68 9.04
C TYR A 42 3.16 -16.16 9.14
N SER A 43 2.01 -15.49 9.17
CA SER A 43 1.88 -14.04 9.33
C SER A 43 0.53 -13.68 9.92
N SER A 44 0.53 -12.92 11.01
CA SER A 44 -0.69 -12.43 11.64
C SER A 44 -1.39 -11.33 10.84
N ASP A 45 -0.72 -10.72 9.87
CA ASP A 45 -1.25 -9.61 9.09
C ASP A 45 -1.57 -10.01 7.65
N GLY A 46 -0.61 -10.62 6.94
CA GLY A 46 -0.74 -10.99 5.54
C GLY A 46 0.58 -11.36 4.89
N PHE A 47 0.52 -11.85 3.66
CA PHE A 47 1.68 -12.29 2.88
C PHE A 47 1.31 -12.51 1.41
N SER A 48 2.33 -12.55 0.54
CA SER A 48 2.17 -12.77 -0.90
C SER A 48 2.77 -14.09 -1.37
N VAL A 49 2.10 -14.74 -2.34
CA VAL A 49 2.58 -15.98 -2.97
C VAL A 49 2.33 -15.95 -4.48
N LEU A 50 3.33 -16.32 -5.27
CA LEU A 50 3.20 -16.54 -6.71
C LEU A 50 2.71 -17.97 -6.96
N ARG A 51 1.60 -18.13 -7.69
CA ARG A 51 1.04 -19.45 -8.03
C ARG A 51 0.80 -19.58 -9.52
N GLN A 52 1.01 -20.77 -10.04
CA GLN A 52 0.59 -21.10 -11.40
C GLN A 52 -0.90 -21.44 -11.41
N MET A 53 -1.63 -20.80 -12.31
CA MET A 53 -3.07 -21.00 -12.51
C MET A 53 -3.30 -22.31 -13.28
N PRO A 54 -4.07 -23.28 -12.76
CA PRO A 54 -4.22 -24.60 -13.40
C PRO A 54 -4.91 -24.58 -14.77
N ASP A 55 -5.78 -23.59 -14.98
CA ASP A 55 -6.62 -23.43 -16.17
C ASP A 55 -5.87 -22.77 -17.34
N THR A 56 -4.99 -21.81 -17.05
CA THR A 56 -4.27 -21.02 -18.06
C THR A 56 -2.78 -21.35 -18.15
N GLY A 57 -2.21 -21.97 -17.11
CA GLY A 57 -0.76 -22.18 -16.97
C GLY A 57 0.04 -20.91 -16.66
N MET A 58 -0.61 -19.75 -16.54
CA MET A 58 0.04 -18.47 -16.23
C MET A 58 0.30 -18.32 -14.73
N TYR A 59 1.33 -17.59 -14.36
CA TYR A 59 1.59 -17.23 -12.96
C TYR A 59 0.80 -15.99 -12.55
N ARG A 60 0.28 -16.01 -11.31
CA ARG A 60 -0.43 -14.88 -10.71
C ARG A 60 -0.04 -14.73 -9.24
N TRP A 61 0.09 -13.48 -8.81
CA TRP A 61 0.29 -13.14 -7.40
C TRP A 61 -1.01 -13.24 -6.61
N PHE A 62 -0.91 -13.86 -5.43
CA PHE A 62 -1.98 -13.94 -4.44
C PHE A 62 -1.52 -13.24 -3.18
N ILE A 63 -2.26 -12.21 -2.75
CA ILE A 63 -2.02 -11.49 -1.50
C ILE A 63 -3.05 -11.99 -0.50
N PHE A 64 -2.59 -12.70 0.52
CA PHE A 64 -3.39 -13.11 1.65
C PHE A 64 -3.35 -12.01 2.71
N TYR A 65 -4.51 -11.64 3.25
CA TYR A 65 -4.58 -10.59 4.26
C TYR A 65 -5.59 -10.93 5.35
N ASN A 66 -5.28 -10.54 6.58
CA ASN A 66 -6.10 -10.78 7.75
C ASN A 66 -7.25 -9.77 7.82
N ASP A 67 -8.41 -10.15 7.30
CA ASP A 67 -9.62 -9.35 7.29
C ASP A 67 -10.37 -9.32 8.63
N PHE A 68 -9.85 -9.98 9.68
CA PHE A 68 -10.30 -9.80 11.06
C PHE A 68 -9.72 -8.54 11.72
N ASN A 69 -8.65 -7.97 11.15
CA ASN A 69 -8.09 -6.68 11.59
C ASN A 69 -8.98 -5.50 11.18
N SER A 70 -8.70 -4.30 11.70
CA SER A 70 -9.39 -3.09 11.25
C SER A 70 -9.15 -2.83 9.75
N ASN A 71 -10.10 -2.16 9.08
CA ASN A 71 -9.97 -1.87 7.66
C ASN A 71 -8.68 -1.10 7.34
N GLN A 72 -8.29 -0.15 8.19
CA GLN A 72 -7.05 0.61 8.02
C GLN A 72 -5.79 -0.29 8.10
N ARG A 73 -5.80 -1.31 8.97
CA ARG A 73 -4.71 -2.27 9.04
C ARG A 73 -4.70 -3.20 7.83
N GLN A 74 -5.87 -3.64 7.36
CA GLN A 74 -5.98 -4.42 6.12
C GLN A 74 -5.41 -3.65 4.93
N ARG A 75 -5.78 -2.37 4.77
CA ARG A 75 -5.26 -1.48 3.73
C ARG A 75 -3.74 -1.36 3.80
N TRP A 76 -3.20 -1.13 4.99
CA TRP A 76 -1.75 -1.10 5.21
C TRP A 76 -1.07 -2.38 4.73
N THR A 77 -1.57 -3.54 5.16
CA THR A 77 -1.03 -4.84 4.76
C THR A 77 -1.09 -5.03 3.25
N ILE A 78 -2.23 -4.73 2.61
CA ILE A 78 -2.35 -4.90 1.16
C ILE A 78 -1.36 -4.01 0.41
N PHE A 79 -1.19 -2.75 0.81
CA PHE A 79 -0.19 -1.87 0.20
C PHE A 79 1.26 -2.35 0.44
N HIS A 80 1.56 -2.89 1.61
CA HIS A 80 2.87 -3.45 1.95
C HIS A 80 3.20 -4.63 1.03
N GLU A 81 2.25 -5.54 0.86
CA GLU A 81 2.37 -6.69 -0.02
C GLU A 81 2.43 -6.30 -1.51
N ILE A 82 1.65 -5.30 -1.94
CA ILE A 82 1.80 -4.69 -3.27
C ILE A 82 3.23 -4.14 -3.44
N GLY A 83 3.78 -3.50 -2.41
CA GLY A 83 5.15 -2.99 -2.41
C GLY A 83 6.17 -4.09 -2.67
N HIS A 84 6.10 -5.20 -1.93
CA HIS A 84 6.98 -6.35 -2.16
C HIS A 84 6.90 -6.89 -3.60
N ILE A 85 5.70 -7.00 -4.15
CA ILE A 85 5.50 -7.52 -5.50
C ILE A 85 6.00 -6.51 -6.55
N TYR A 86 5.56 -5.27 -6.45
CA TYR A 86 5.79 -4.21 -7.44
C TYR A 86 7.27 -3.79 -7.51
N LEU A 87 7.98 -3.87 -6.39
CA LEU A 87 9.42 -3.61 -6.31
C LEU A 87 10.28 -4.86 -6.61
N GLY A 88 9.67 -6.00 -6.92
CA GLY A 88 10.41 -7.22 -7.31
C GLY A 88 11.15 -7.91 -6.16
N HIS A 89 10.71 -7.74 -4.90
CA HIS A 89 11.42 -8.27 -3.72
C HIS A 89 11.49 -9.81 -3.65
N PHE A 90 10.66 -10.50 -4.42
CA PHE A 90 10.64 -11.97 -4.52
C PHE A 90 11.64 -12.53 -5.54
N GLU A 91 12.27 -11.66 -6.33
CA GLU A 91 13.33 -12.05 -7.27
C GLU A 91 14.68 -12.13 -6.55
N ASN A 92 15.64 -12.83 -7.17
CA ASN A 92 17.01 -12.86 -6.68
C ASN A 92 17.60 -11.46 -6.82
N GLY A 93 17.94 -10.83 -5.70
CA GLY A 93 18.53 -9.51 -5.65
C GLY A 93 19.49 -9.38 -4.47
N ASP A 94 20.26 -8.31 -4.47
CA ASP A 94 21.33 -8.07 -3.49
C ASP A 94 20.80 -7.51 -2.16
N LEU A 95 19.53 -7.10 -2.10
CA LEU A 95 18.90 -6.57 -0.90
C LEU A 95 18.69 -7.66 0.16
N SER A 96 19.07 -7.33 1.39
CA SER A 96 18.73 -8.10 2.58
C SER A 96 17.21 -8.14 2.81
N TYR A 97 16.78 -9.06 3.67
CA TYR A 97 15.37 -9.15 4.07
C TYR A 97 14.90 -7.84 4.71
N GLU A 98 15.72 -7.26 5.59
CA GLU A 98 15.42 -6.03 6.32
C GLU A 98 15.28 -4.83 5.38
N GLU A 99 16.12 -4.74 4.33
CA GLU A 99 16.01 -3.69 3.31
C GLU A 99 14.71 -3.84 2.50
N LYS A 100 14.36 -5.06 2.08
CA LYS A 100 13.10 -5.34 1.37
C LYS A 100 11.87 -4.97 2.20
N GLU A 101 11.88 -5.30 3.50
CA GLU A 101 10.81 -4.91 4.43
C GLU A 101 10.76 -3.39 4.63
N ALA A 102 11.91 -2.72 4.75
CA ALA A 102 11.96 -1.27 4.89
C ALA A 102 11.43 -0.54 3.65
N GLU A 103 11.80 -1.02 2.46
CA GLU A 103 11.30 -0.51 1.18
C GLU A 103 9.80 -0.75 1.00
N ALA A 104 9.29 -1.94 1.34
CA ALA A 104 7.86 -2.24 1.31
C ALA A 104 7.05 -1.38 2.30
N ASN A 105 7.56 -1.16 3.52
CA ASN A 105 6.96 -0.25 4.50
C ASN A 105 6.93 1.19 3.98
N PHE A 106 8.03 1.65 3.35
CA PHE A 106 8.08 2.97 2.76
C PHE A 106 7.09 3.10 1.60
N PHE A 107 7.04 2.09 0.73
CA PHE A 107 6.10 2.00 -0.37
C PHE A 107 4.66 2.09 0.13
N ALA A 108 4.29 1.33 1.16
CA ALA A 108 2.94 1.35 1.70
C ALA A 108 2.58 2.71 2.30
N LYS A 109 3.47 3.26 3.13
CA LYS A 109 3.32 4.59 3.71
C LYS A 109 3.12 5.67 2.64
N TYR A 110 3.98 5.69 1.62
CA TYR A 110 3.88 6.65 0.53
C TYR A 110 2.65 6.39 -0.35
N SER A 111 2.27 5.13 -0.56
CA SER A 111 1.10 4.75 -1.36
C SER A 111 -0.24 5.12 -0.71
N ILE A 112 -0.28 5.21 0.62
CA ILE A 112 -1.49 5.55 1.36
C ILE A 112 -1.70 7.05 1.42
N ALA A 113 -0.67 7.81 1.79
CA ALA A 113 -0.75 9.25 1.97
C ALA A 113 0.57 9.92 1.55
N PRO A 114 0.81 10.10 0.23
CA PRO A 114 1.97 10.83 -0.25
C PRO A 114 1.99 12.25 0.30
N PRO A 115 3.14 12.77 0.80
CA PRO A 115 3.23 14.15 1.28
C PRO A 115 2.71 15.23 0.30
N PRO A 116 2.94 15.13 -1.03
CA PRO A 116 2.36 16.08 -1.98
C PRO A 116 0.83 16.07 -1.98
N LEU A 117 0.24 14.88 -1.88
CA LEU A 117 -1.21 14.70 -1.82
C LEU A 117 -1.80 15.22 -0.50
N VAL A 118 -1.10 14.97 0.62
CA VAL A 118 -1.44 15.54 1.93
C VAL A 118 -1.43 17.08 1.89
N ASN A 119 -0.45 17.67 1.18
CA ASN A 119 -0.34 19.12 1.01
C ASN A 119 -1.48 19.72 0.16
N ILE A 120 -1.79 19.11 -0.99
CA ILE A 120 -2.88 19.63 -1.84
C ILE A 120 -4.26 19.42 -1.22
N ALA A 121 -4.43 18.37 -0.42
CA ALA A 121 -5.62 18.13 0.39
C ALA A 121 -5.75 19.09 1.60
N LYS A 122 -4.74 19.95 1.84
CA LYS A 122 -4.71 20.95 2.91
C LYS A 122 -4.93 20.34 4.30
N CYS A 123 -4.31 19.19 4.56
CA CYS A 123 -4.33 18.60 5.90
C CYS A 123 -3.53 19.49 6.87
N GLU A 124 -4.17 19.96 7.95
CA GLU A 124 -3.56 20.81 8.97
C GLU A 124 -3.26 20.03 10.25
N SER A 125 -3.75 18.80 10.36
CA SER A 125 -3.57 17.96 11.54
C SER A 125 -3.50 16.46 11.18
N PRO A 126 -2.98 15.61 12.09
CA PRO A 126 -3.10 14.16 11.97
C PRO A 126 -4.55 13.69 11.80
N TRP A 127 -5.51 14.38 12.40
CA TRP A 127 -6.93 14.05 12.27
C TRP A 127 -7.44 14.21 10.83
N ASP A 128 -7.01 15.26 10.12
CA ASP A 128 -7.35 15.43 8.70
C ASP A 128 -6.78 14.30 7.85
N VAL A 129 -5.55 13.88 8.14
CA VAL A 129 -4.91 12.75 7.46
C VAL A 129 -5.69 11.45 7.72
N ALA A 130 -6.12 11.21 8.95
CA ALA A 130 -6.91 10.03 9.31
C ALA A 130 -8.23 9.96 8.52
N ILE A 131 -8.93 11.09 8.39
CA ILE A 131 -10.21 11.16 7.67
C ILE A 131 -10.01 11.06 6.16
N ILE A 132 -9.12 11.87 5.58
CA ILE A 132 -9.00 11.99 4.12
C ILE A 132 -8.38 10.75 3.49
N PHE A 133 -7.36 10.16 4.15
CA PHE A 133 -6.64 9.00 3.62
C PHE A 133 -7.08 7.66 4.23
N ASP A 134 -8.08 7.68 5.12
CA ASP A 134 -8.63 6.51 5.81
C ASP A 134 -7.54 5.63 6.45
N VAL A 135 -6.85 6.21 7.43
CA VAL A 135 -5.80 5.56 8.21
C VAL A 135 -6.12 5.60 9.70
N SER A 136 -5.51 4.70 10.47
CA SER A 136 -5.71 4.70 11.93
C SER A 136 -5.19 6.00 12.55
N GLY A 137 -5.72 6.37 13.72
CA GLY A 137 -5.25 7.55 14.45
C GLY A 137 -3.73 7.51 14.71
N GLU A 138 -3.20 6.35 15.06
CA GLU A 138 -1.75 6.16 15.22
C GLU A 138 -0.97 6.36 13.92
N ALA A 139 -1.39 5.72 12.82
CA ALA A 139 -0.74 5.87 11.52
C ALA A 139 -0.78 7.32 11.03
N SER A 140 -1.88 8.04 11.30
CA SER A 140 -2.03 9.44 10.95
C SER A 140 -1.00 10.35 11.62
N MET A 141 -0.61 10.06 12.87
CA MET A 141 0.44 10.81 13.58
C MET A 141 1.78 10.65 12.87
N TYR A 142 2.12 9.43 12.48
CA TYR A 142 3.37 9.13 11.75
C TYR A 142 3.37 9.75 10.35
N LEU A 143 2.27 9.64 9.61
CA LEU A 143 2.13 10.19 8.27
C LEU A 143 2.18 11.72 8.27
N TYR A 144 1.47 12.36 9.21
CA TYR A 144 1.50 13.82 9.34
C TYR A 144 2.87 14.32 9.78
N SER A 145 3.55 13.64 10.70
CA SER A 145 4.94 13.98 11.07
C SER A 145 5.90 13.84 9.87
N TYR A 146 5.72 12.81 9.05
CA TYR A 146 6.49 12.65 7.82
C TYR A 146 6.22 13.77 6.82
N TYR A 147 4.95 14.15 6.62
CA TYR A 147 4.55 15.30 5.82
C TYR A 147 5.17 16.61 6.33
N GLN A 148 5.17 16.86 7.64
CA GLN A 148 5.81 18.05 8.21
C GLN A 148 7.31 18.10 7.94
N LYS A 149 8.00 16.96 8.02
CA LYS A 149 9.42 16.86 7.65
C LYS A 149 9.62 17.09 6.15
N TRP A 150 8.73 16.58 5.31
CA TRP A 150 8.74 16.84 3.87
C TRP A 150 8.54 18.34 3.58
N MET A 151 7.66 19.04 4.29
CA MET A 151 7.52 20.50 4.18
C MET A 151 8.75 21.28 4.66
N GLN A 152 9.43 20.78 5.69
CA GLN A 152 10.57 21.48 6.31
C GLN A 152 11.89 21.27 5.54
N TYR A 153 12.10 20.06 5.02
CA TYR A 153 13.37 19.63 4.44
C TYR A 153 13.28 19.23 2.97
N GLY A 154 12.07 19.16 2.41
CA GLY A 154 11.85 18.87 1.01
C GLY A 154 12.26 20.03 0.10
N LEU A 155 12.12 19.80 -1.19
CA LEU A 155 12.37 20.83 -2.19
C LEU A 155 11.32 21.94 -2.11
N ILE A 156 11.73 23.14 -2.54
CA ILE A 156 10.83 24.31 -2.62
C ILE A 156 9.72 24.04 -3.64
N GLU A 157 10.03 23.31 -4.70
CA GLU A 157 9.12 22.93 -5.77
C GLU A 157 8.91 21.41 -5.75
N TYR A 158 7.74 20.98 -6.23
CA TYR A 158 7.45 19.56 -6.41
C TYR A 158 8.38 18.93 -7.43
N GLU A 159 8.77 17.69 -7.20
CA GLU A 159 9.49 16.90 -8.19
C GLU A 159 8.59 16.60 -9.41
N PRO A 160 9.14 16.35 -10.61
CA PRO A 160 8.35 16.08 -11.81
C PRO A 160 7.33 14.94 -11.64
N PHE A 161 7.69 13.88 -10.92
CA PHE A 161 6.77 12.76 -10.65
C PHE A 161 5.68 13.13 -9.64
N GLU A 162 5.96 14.06 -8.70
CA GLU A 162 4.97 14.56 -7.75
C GLU A 162 3.96 15.47 -8.45
N LEU A 163 4.40 16.29 -9.42
CA LEU A 163 3.53 17.09 -10.27
C LEU A 163 2.58 16.21 -11.08
N GLN A 164 3.10 15.16 -11.73
CA GLN A 164 2.27 14.21 -12.48
C GLN A 164 1.22 13.54 -11.58
N MET A 165 1.63 13.14 -10.37
CA MET A 165 0.70 12.59 -9.38
C MET A 165 -0.36 13.62 -8.95
N ILE A 166 0.02 14.88 -8.71
CA ILE A 166 -0.92 15.95 -8.35
C ILE A 166 -1.92 16.20 -9.49
N GLU A 167 -1.45 16.28 -10.73
CA GLU A 167 -2.30 16.49 -11.91
C GLU A 167 -3.38 15.40 -12.03
N LEU A 168 -3.01 14.13 -11.80
CA LEU A 168 -3.97 13.01 -11.81
C LEU A 168 -5.12 13.18 -10.80
N PHE A 169 -4.82 13.71 -9.62
CA PHE A 169 -5.82 13.90 -8.55
C PHE A 169 -6.58 15.23 -8.64
N GLN A 170 -6.09 16.20 -9.42
CA GLN A 170 -6.77 17.48 -9.66
C GLN A 170 -7.61 17.48 -10.94
N ALA A 171 -7.34 16.59 -11.89
CA ALA A 171 -8.07 16.48 -13.14
C ALA A 171 -9.39 15.68 -13.05
N ALA A 172 -9.68 15.07 -11.89
CA ALA A 172 -10.83 14.18 -11.67
C ALA A 172 -12.04 14.88 -11.05
#